data_AF-A0A7J4JEK2-F1
#
_entry.id   AF-A0A7J4JEK2-F1
#
_cell.length_a   1.000
_cell.length_b   1.000
_cell.length_c   1.000
_cell.angle_alpha   90.00
_cell.angle_beta   90.00
_cell.angle_gamma   90.00
#
_symmetry.space_group_name_H-M   'P 1'
#
loop_
_entity.id
_entity.type
_entity.pdbx_description
1 polymer ?
#
loop_
_entity_poly.entity_id
_entity_poly.type
_entity_poly.pdbx_seq_one_letter_code
_entity_poly.pdbx_strand_id
1 'polypeptide(L)' 'MALRNLVLEFGPGEYLDSFLIRPFYLAALPLVIADYALAIAAGTLLADVTYFVPVIFSYEARKKFLGE' A
#
# COMPACT_ATOMS: atom_id res chain seq x y z
N MET A 1 -3.67 24.55 4.99
CA MET A 1 -3.22 23.67 6.10
C MET A 1 -3.58 22.20 5.89
N ALA A 2 -4.73 21.87 5.31
CA ALA A 2 -5.15 20.48 5.05
C ALA A 2 -4.16 19.64 4.22
N LEU A 3 -3.58 20.22 3.15
CA LEU A 3 -2.65 19.50 2.26
C LEU A 3 -1.36 19.05 2.98
N ARG A 4 -0.82 19.86 3.89
CA ARG A 4 0.40 19.53 4.65
C ARG A 4 0.16 18.38 5.62
N ASN A 5 -1.00 18.33 6.26
CA ASN A 5 -1.34 17.22 7.16
C ASN A 5 -1.58 15.92 6.37
N LEU A 6 -2.20 16.00 5.20
CA LEU A 6 -2.39 14.84 4.34
C LEU A 6 -1.05 14.26 3.86
N VAL A 7 -0.12 15.12 3.42
CA VAL A 7 1.22 14.69 3.01
C VAL A 7 2.02 14.12 4.19
N LEU A 8 1.85 14.63 5.41
CA LEU A 8 2.53 14.09 6.58
C LEU A 8 1.93 12.76 7.07
N GLU A 9 0.62 12.57 6.96
CA GLU A 9 -0.05 11.32 7.35
C GLU A 9 0.13 10.20 6.32
N PHE A 10 0.02 10.50 5.03
CA PHE A 10 0.07 9.50 3.96
C PHE A 10 1.42 9.44 3.23
N GLY A 11 2.22 10.50 3.25
CA GLY A 11 3.48 10.59 2.51
C GLY A 11 4.52 9.53 2.88
N PRO A 12 4.73 9.18 4.16
CA PRO A 12 5.64 8.09 4.52
C PRO A 12 5.17 6.74 3.98
N GLY A 13 3.86 6.49 4.02
CA GLY A 13 3.26 5.27 3.48
C GLY A 13 3.36 5.21 1.96
N GLU A 14 3.06 6.31 1.29
CA GLU A 14 3.12 6.41 -0.17
C GLU A 14 4.56 6.31 -0.70
N TYR A 15 5.53 6.84 0.05
CA TYR A 15 6.96 6.66 -0.26
C TYR A 15 7.38 5.20 -0.14
N LEU A 16 7.00 4.53 0.95
CA LEU A 16 7.27 3.09 1.12
C LEU A 16 6.59 2.27 0.02
N ASP A 17 5.37 2.62 -0.36
CA ASP A 17 4.65 1.91 -1.41
C ASP A 17 5.34 2.07 -2.77
N SER A 18 5.63 3.32 -3.16
CA SER A 18 6.19 3.64 -4.48
C SER A 18 7.62 3.12 -4.68
N PHE A 19 8.44 3.11 -3.61
CA PHE A 19 9.85 2.73 -3.71
C PHE A 19 10.16 1.30 -3.27
N LEU A 20 9.33 0.68 -2.42
CA LEU A 20 9.59 -0.66 -1.89
C LEU A 20 8.49 -1.64 -2.26
N ILE A 21 7.24 -1.38 -1.86
CA ILE A 21 6.16 -2.38 -1.97
C ILE A 21 5.85 -2.69 -3.44
N ARG A 22 5.57 -1.66 -4.23
CA ARG A 22 5.16 -1.81 -5.63
C ARG A 22 6.31 -2.34 -6.51
N PRO A 23 7.55 -1.82 -6.41
CA PRO A 23 8.68 -2.41 -7.13
C PRO A 23 8.98 -3.86 -6.72
N PHE A 24 8.84 -4.19 -5.43
CA PHE A 24 9.03 -5.56 -4.95
C PHE A 24 8.03 -6.53 -5.59
N TYR A 25 6.73 -6.25 -5.53
CA TYR A 25 5.73 -7.17 -6.09
C TYR A 25 5.79 -7.25 -7.62
N LEU A 26 6.00 -6.12 -8.31
CA LEU A 26 6.11 -6.10 -9.76
C LEU A 26 7.40 -6.75 -10.28
N ALA A 27 8.47 -6.80 -9.48
CA ALA A 27 9.68 -7.55 -9.83
C ALA A 27 9.59 -9.03 -9.44
N ALA A 28 8.98 -9.35 -8.29
CA ALA A 28 8.93 -10.70 -7.76
C ALA A 28 7.89 -11.58 -8.46
N LEU A 29 6.70 -11.05 -8.77
CA LEU A 29 5.62 -11.87 -9.35
C LEU A 29 5.91 -12.41 -10.75
N PRO A 30 6.57 -11.67 -11.65
CA PRO A 30 6.99 -12.22 -12.95
C PRO A 30 7.99 -13.38 -12.84
N LEU A 31 8.66 -13.57 -11.69
CA LEU A 31 9.57 -14.71 -11.48
C LEU A 31 8.83 -16.02 -11.20
N VAL A 32 7.56 -15.94 -10.78
CA VAL A 32 6.75 -17.10 -10.36
C VAL A 32 5.51 -17.30 -11.23
N ILE A 33 5.03 -16.26 -11.91
CA ILE A 33 3.91 -16.30 -12.85
C ILE A 33 4.46 -16.10 -14.27
N ALA A 34 4.30 -17.11 -15.12
CA ALA A 34 4.80 -17.07 -16.50
C ALA A 34 4.05 -16.07 -17.40
N ASP A 35 2.76 -15.84 -17.12
CA ASP A 35 1.97 -14.83 -17.82
C ASP A 35 2.25 -13.44 -17.24
N TYR A 36 2.90 -12.59 -18.04
CA TYR A 36 3.33 -11.27 -17.60
C TYR A 36 2.16 -10.33 -17.26
N ALA A 37 1.03 -10.43 -17.97
CA ALA A 37 -0.14 -9.60 -17.70
C ALA A 37 -0.78 -10.01 -16.36
N LEU A 38 -0.90 -11.32 -16.11
CA LEU A 38 -1.38 -11.85 -14.84
C LEU A 38 -0.43 -11.49 -13.69
N ALA A 39 0.88 -11.55 -13.92
CA ALA A 39 1.89 -11.19 -12.94
C ALA A 39 1.79 -9.71 -12.52
N ILE A 40 1.64 -8.79 -13.48
CA ILE A 40 1.45 -7.36 -13.19
C ILE A 40 0.13 -7.12 -12.47
N ALA A 41 -0.97 -7.73 -12.93
CA ALA A 41 -2.28 -7.55 -12.32
C ALA A 41 -2.27 -8.02 -10.85
N ALA A 42 -1.73 -9.21 -10.60
CA ALA A 42 -1.59 -9.75 -9.24
C ALA A 42 -0.61 -8.93 -8.40
N GLY A 43 0.52 -8.50 -8.96
CA GLY A 43 1.52 -7.69 -8.23
C GLY A 43 0.98 -6.32 -7.83
N THR A 44 0.21 -5.69 -8.71
CA THR A 44 -0.47 -4.41 -8.41
C THR A 44 -1.48 -4.59 -7.29
N LEU A 45 -2.32 -5.63 -7.37
CA LEU A 45 -3.34 -5.91 -6.35
C LEU A 45 -2.71 -6.23 -4.99
N LEU A 46 -1.64 -7.03 -4.97
CA LEU A 46 -0.92 -7.34 -3.72
C LEU A 46 -0.25 -6.10 -3.12
N ALA A 47 0.34 -5.23 -3.94
CA ALA A 47 0.91 -3.98 -3.46
C ALA A 47 -0.17 -3.10 -2.79
N ASP A 48 -1.32 -2.96 -3.45
CA ASP A 48 -2.44 -2.18 -2.91
C ASP A 48 -2.96 -2.77 -1.60
N VAL A 49 -3.13 -4.10 -1.50
CA VAL A 49 -3.54 -4.75 -0.25
C VAL A 49 -2.50 -4.53 0.86
N THR A 50 -1.21 -4.71 0.59
CA THR A 50 -0.14 -4.51 1.58
C THR A 50 -0.06 -3.06 2.04
N TYR A 51 -0.38 -2.09 1.18
CA TYR A 51 -0.48 -0.68 1.54
C TYR A 51 -1.76 -0.36 2.35
N PHE A 52 -2.94 -0.75 1.84
CA PHE A 52 -4.22 -0.30 2.40
C PHE A 52 -4.61 -1.05 3.68
N VAL A 53 -4.29 -2.34 3.82
CA VAL A 53 -4.64 -3.12 5.02
C VAL A 53 -4.14 -2.47 6.31
N PRO A 54 -2.84 -2.20 6.51
CA PRO A 54 -2.36 -1.57 7.74
C PRO A 54 -2.92 -0.16 7.94
N VAL A 55 -3.19 0.59 6.85
CA VAL A 55 -3.83 1.92 6.93
C VAL A 55 -5.25 1.81 7.47
N ILE A 56 -6.06 0.89 6.93
CA ILE A 56 -7.44 0.65 7.37
C ILE A 56 -7.45 0.18 8.83
N PHE A 57 -6.59 -0.78 9.19
CA PHE A 57 -6.47 -1.24 10.58
C PHE A 57 -6.07 -0.12 11.54
N SER A 58 -5.12 0.74 11.13
CA SER A 58 -4.69 1.88 11.96
C SER A 58 -5.81 2.91 12.14
N TYR A 59 -6.59 3.15 11.08
CA TYR A 59 -7.76 4.03 11.12
C TYR A 59 -8.87 3.47 12.03
N GLU A 60 -9.19 2.19 11.87
CA GLU A 60 -10.23 1.53 12.65
C GLU A 60 -9.84 1.37 14.12
N ALA A 61 -8.56 1.09 14.41
CA ALA A 61 -8.02 1.10 15.75
C ALA A 61 -8.10 2.50 16.36
N ARG A 62 -7.67 3.56 15.66
CA ARG A 62 -7.83 4.95 16.15
C ARG A 62 -9.29 5.25 16.49
N LYS A 63 -10.24 4.93 15.61
CA LYS A 63 -11.67 5.15 15.85
C LYS A 63 -12.13 4.44 17.13
N LYS A 64 -11.72 3.19 17.32
CA LYS A 64 -12.11 2.39 18.49
C LYS A 64 -11.47 2.86 19.81
N PHE A 65 -10.25 3.40 19.76
CA PHE A 65 -9.53 3.85 20.96
C PHE A 65 -9.73 5.34 21.31
N LEU A 66 -10.07 6.20 20.33
CA LEU A 66 -10.31 7.64 20.53
C LEU A 66 -11.79 8.01 20.71
N GLY A 67 -12.73 7.07 20.52
CA GLY A 67 -14.12 7.26 20.91
C GLY A 67 -14.89 8.34 20.14
N GLU A 68 -14.74 8.39 18.81
CA GLU A 68 -15.66 9.11 17.91
C GLU A 68 -16.63 8.16 17.19
#